data_AF-A0A3R6N6V2-F1
#
_entry.id   AF-A0A3R6N6V2-F1
#
_cell.length_a   1.000
_cell.length_b   1.000
_cell.length_c   1.000
_cell.angle_alpha   90.00
_cell.angle_beta   90.00
_cell.angle_gamma   90.00
#
_symmetry.space_group_name_H-M   'P 1'
#
loop_
_entity.id
_entity.type
_entity.pdbx_description
1 polymer ?
#
loop_
_entity_poly.entity_id
_entity_poly.type
_entity_poly.pdbx_seq_one_letter_code
_entity_poly.pdbx_strand_id
1 'polypeptide(L)'
;MVNYRLYLRQWVFLTLVFLLVIQKVHGQEKIVSPPPAVGIKTNLLYDATSTLNLGVEFRTGRRTSFDMSANWNPFSFSDNRKWKHLLIQPEFRYWTKETFSGHFLGLHAHYAYYNIGGLPNSIFSDYMATHRFQGWLAGAGLSYGYRWNFTRNWGMEATLGVGYAYLNYSKYECVTCGKKLGDATRHYFGPTKAGITLIYTFGGKKKATVSPAPLNIPEVVSETTTPVIPVEETEPKVVPILPEKSEIEILSEKYPFVLPASEFDPANPIRYYNDERDNVLTVYYPVNKSVIESYFAGNAATLAALLDAVRSIVNSKETKICRIVIAGFASPEGSASVNEQLA
;
A
#
# COMPACT_ATOMS: atom_id res chain seq x y z
N MET A 1 -17.51 31.62 -11.35
CA MET A 1 -16.84 32.16 -10.14
C MET A 1 -15.95 31.08 -9.57
N VAL A 2 -14.63 31.22 -9.71
CA VAL A 2 -13.64 30.25 -9.21
C VAL A 2 -13.55 30.40 -7.68
N ASN A 3 -13.69 29.30 -6.95
CA ASN A 3 -13.79 29.32 -5.49
C ASN A 3 -12.39 29.40 -4.86
N TYR A 4 -11.81 30.61 -4.82
CA TYR A 4 -10.45 30.88 -4.33
C TYR A 4 -10.16 30.40 -2.89
N ARG A 5 -11.21 30.19 -2.08
CA ARG A 5 -11.09 29.74 -0.69
C ARG A 5 -10.62 28.28 -0.54
N LEU A 6 -10.90 27.41 -1.53
CA LEU A 6 -10.48 26.01 -1.49
C LEU A 6 -9.00 25.85 -1.87
N TYR A 7 -8.56 26.60 -2.89
CA TYR A 7 -7.16 26.66 -3.31
C TYR A 7 -6.26 27.21 -2.19
N LEU A 8 -6.69 28.29 -1.50
CA LEU A 8 -5.89 28.88 -0.44
C LEU A 8 -5.66 27.91 0.73
N ARG A 9 -6.67 27.11 1.12
CA ARG A 9 -6.52 26.08 2.17
C ARG A 9 -5.59 24.93 1.73
N GLN A 10 -5.65 24.52 0.45
CA GLN A 10 -4.74 23.51 -0.10
C GLN A 10 -3.29 24.00 -0.19
N TRP A 11 -3.07 25.23 -0.62
CA TRP A 11 -1.73 25.84 -0.67
C TRP A 11 -1.14 26.02 0.72
N VAL A 12 -1.93 26.47 1.70
CA VAL A 12 -1.51 26.57 3.12
C VAL A 12 -1.19 25.20 3.71
N PHE A 13 -1.97 24.16 3.42
CA PHE A 13 -1.68 22.81 3.89
C PHE A 13 -0.40 22.24 3.27
N LEU A 14 -0.21 22.41 1.95
CA LEU A 14 1.02 21.98 1.26
C LEU A 14 2.25 22.76 1.71
N THR A 15 2.13 24.06 2.00
CA THR A 15 3.24 24.84 2.59
C THR A 15 3.53 24.45 4.02
N LEU A 16 2.52 24.11 4.83
CA LEU A 16 2.72 23.63 6.20
C LEU A 16 3.38 22.24 6.23
N VAL A 17 2.99 21.33 5.32
CA VAL A 17 3.67 20.04 5.16
C VAL A 17 5.10 20.24 4.68
N PHE A 18 5.34 21.14 3.72
CA PHE A 18 6.69 21.48 3.26
C PHE A 18 7.55 22.11 4.36
N LEU A 19 6.98 22.98 5.21
CA LEU A 19 7.66 23.58 6.36
C LEU A 19 7.92 22.58 7.50
N LEU A 20 7.05 21.58 7.69
CA LEU A 20 7.26 20.47 8.63
C LEU A 20 8.40 19.55 8.18
N VAL A 21 8.56 19.34 6.87
CA VAL A 21 9.67 18.57 6.29
C VAL A 21 11.01 19.33 6.37
N ILE A 22 10.99 20.66 6.48
CA ILE A 22 12.20 21.51 6.65
C ILE A 22 12.64 21.58 8.12
N GLN A 23 11.80 21.20 9.09
CA GLN A 23 12.24 21.15 10.48
C GLN A 23 13.36 20.12 10.62
N LYS A 24 14.56 20.63 10.94
CA LYS A 24 15.79 19.86 11.08
C LYS A 24 15.57 18.69 12.03
N VAL A 25 15.53 17.49 11.48
CA VAL A 25 15.73 16.24 12.22
C VAL A 25 17.19 16.26 12.74
N HIS A 26 17.38 16.76 13.97
CA HIS A 26 18.67 16.85 14.66
C HIS A 26 19.09 15.47 15.23
N GLY A 27 19.10 14.46 14.37
CA GLY A 27 19.45 13.09 14.75
C GLY A 27 19.95 12.29 13.56
N GLN A 28 20.82 12.87 12.73
CA GLN A 28 21.59 12.09 11.76
C GLN A 28 22.87 11.62 12.46
N GLU A 29 22.94 10.34 12.82
CA GLU A 29 24.24 9.72 13.10
C GLU A 29 25.11 9.91 11.85
N LYS A 30 26.32 10.49 12.02
CA LYS A 30 27.30 10.55 10.93
C LYS A 30 27.68 9.13 10.55
N ILE A 31 27.14 8.63 9.43
CA ILE A 31 27.54 7.33 8.88
C ILE A 31 28.96 7.49 8.30
N VAL A 32 29.96 6.95 8.99
CA VAL A 32 31.40 7.01 8.61
C VAL A 32 31.78 5.97 7.53
N SER A 33 30.83 5.19 7.01
CA SER A 33 31.09 4.21 5.95
C SER A 33 30.88 4.80 4.55
N PRO A 34 31.67 4.41 3.53
CA PRO A 34 31.43 4.85 2.16
C PRO A 34 30.00 4.52 1.73
N PRO A 35 29.30 5.43 1.03
CA PRO A 35 27.92 5.20 0.62
C PRO A 35 27.82 3.92 -0.22
N PRO A 36 26.78 3.12 0.02
CA PRO A 36 26.50 1.90 -0.75
C PRO A 36 26.49 2.20 -2.26
N ALA A 37 26.78 1.20 -3.09
CA ALA A 37 26.90 1.41 -4.54
C ALA A 37 25.53 1.48 -5.24
N VAL A 38 24.51 0.83 -4.67
CA VAL A 38 23.19 0.65 -5.26
C VAL A 38 22.09 0.83 -4.20
N GLY A 39 21.03 1.54 -4.56
CA GLY A 39 19.78 1.62 -3.80
C GLY A 39 18.58 1.22 -4.64
N ILE A 40 17.60 0.58 -4.00
CA ILE A 40 16.25 0.32 -4.55
C ILE A 40 15.27 1.27 -3.87
N LYS A 41 14.28 1.72 -4.62
CA LYS A 41 13.44 2.87 -4.28
C LYS A 41 11.98 2.63 -4.65
N THR A 42 11.08 3.12 -3.81
CA THR A 42 9.65 3.20 -4.12
C THR A 42 9.09 4.53 -3.61
N ASN A 43 8.39 5.24 -4.48
CA ASN A 43 7.73 6.51 -4.24
C ASN A 43 6.29 6.28 -3.76
N LEU A 44 6.09 6.58 -2.48
CA LEU A 44 4.83 6.36 -1.76
C LEU A 44 3.70 7.26 -2.26
N LEU A 45 4.00 8.34 -3.01
CA LEU A 45 2.95 9.16 -3.64
C LEU A 45 2.23 8.41 -4.76
N TYR A 46 2.88 7.47 -5.43
CA TYR A 46 2.26 6.70 -6.50
C TYR A 46 1.29 5.64 -5.98
N ASP A 47 1.46 5.17 -4.75
CA ASP A 47 0.54 4.25 -4.09
C ASP A 47 -0.86 4.88 -3.95
N ALA A 48 -0.93 6.19 -3.69
CA ALA A 48 -2.19 6.94 -3.66
C ALA A 48 -2.93 6.95 -5.01
N THR A 49 -2.23 6.68 -6.11
CA THR A 49 -2.81 6.54 -7.46
C THR A 49 -2.92 5.08 -7.92
N SER A 50 -2.70 4.12 -7.01
CA SER A 50 -2.60 2.67 -7.31
C SER A 50 -1.59 2.36 -8.41
N THR A 51 -0.51 3.15 -8.49
CA THR A 51 0.54 3.00 -9.51
C THR A 51 1.71 2.27 -8.88
N LEU A 52 1.99 1.07 -9.38
CA LEU A 52 3.17 0.31 -8.99
C LEU A 52 4.39 1.07 -9.46
N ASN A 53 5.39 1.22 -8.60
CA ASN A 53 6.58 1.97 -8.97
C ASN A 53 7.82 1.36 -8.33
N LEU A 54 8.91 1.35 -9.10
CA LEU A 54 10.19 0.84 -8.66
C LEU A 54 11.30 1.66 -9.28
N GLY A 55 12.27 2.03 -8.45
CA GLY A 55 13.47 2.74 -8.85
C GLY A 55 14.74 2.04 -8.41
N VAL A 56 15.79 2.22 -9.19
CA VAL A 56 17.16 1.83 -8.86
C VAL A 56 18.06 3.04 -9.00
N GLU A 57 18.97 3.22 -8.05
CA GLU A 57 19.91 4.34 -8.07
C GLU A 57 21.34 3.84 -7.83
N PHE A 58 22.23 4.21 -8.76
CA PHE A 58 23.64 3.80 -8.77
C PHE A 58 24.54 4.98 -8.47
N ARG A 59 25.52 4.79 -7.61
CA ARG A 59 26.55 5.80 -7.37
C ARG A 59 27.53 5.81 -8.56
N THR A 60 27.63 6.94 -9.25
CA THR A 60 28.56 7.12 -10.39
C THR A 60 29.84 7.87 -9.99
N GLY A 61 29.83 8.59 -8.86
CA GLY A 61 30.98 9.34 -8.38
C GLY A 61 30.88 9.73 -6.90
N ARG A 62 31.72 10.67 -6.46
CA ARG A 62 31.70 11.19 -5.07
C ARG A 62 30.50 12.09 -4.79
N ARG A 63 29.98 12.75 -5.83
CA ARG A 63 28.86 13.70 -5.79
C ARG A 63 27.84 13.45 -6.89
N THR A 64 27.86 12.28 -7.51
CA THR A 64 27.00 11.99 -8.64
C THR A 64 26.39 10.61 -8.52
N SER A 65 25.14 10.49 -8.94
CA SER A 65 24.43 9.23 -9.09
C SER A 65 23.55 9.23 -10.34
N PHE A 66 23.12 8.04 -10.73
CA PHE A 66 22.15 7.83 -11.79
C PHE A 66 20.97 7.05 -11.22
N ASP A 67 19.78 7.64 -11.31
CA ASP A 67 18.49 7.11 -10.85
C ASP A 67 17.68 6.68 -12.08
N MET A 68 17.08 5.50 -12.03
CA MET A 68 16.17 5.03 -13.07
C MET A 68 14.92 4.48 -12.40
N SER A 69 13.76 5.02 -12.79
CA SER A 69 12.48 4.59 -12.25
C SER A 69 11.51 4.17 -13.35
N ALA A 70 10.70 3.15 -13.05
CA ALA A 70 9.58 2.71 -13.85
C ALA A 70 8.31 2.75 -12.99
N ASN A 71 7.23 3.29 -13.56
CA ASN A 71 5.94 3.46 -12.90
C ASN A 71 4.88 2.86 -13.82
N TRP A 72 4.13 1.89 -13.31
CA TRP A 72 3.17 1.13 -14.09
C TRP A 72 1.84 1.05 -13.37
N ASN A 73 0.78 1.42 -14.07
CA ASN A 73 -0.58 1.23 -13.63
C ASN A 73 -1.36 0.51 -14.75
N PRO A 74 -1.80 -0.74 -14.55
CA PRO A 74 -2.59 -1.47 -15.55
C PRO A 74 -4.11 -1.31 -15.37
N PHE A 75 -4.56 -0.65 -14.30
CA PHE A 75 -5.91 -0.80 -13.81
C PHE A 75 -6.94 0.04 -14.57
N SER A 76 -8.11 -0.57 -14.75
CA SER A 76 -9.37 0.12 -15.03
C SER A 76 -10.19 0.05 -13.75
N PHE A 77 -10.74 1.19 -13.33
CA PHE A 77 -11.55 1.31 -12.12
C PHE A 77 -13.04 1.27 -12.47
N SER A 78 -13.90 1.34 -11.45
CA SER A 78 -15.35 1.46 -11.61
C SER A 78 -15.72 2.60 -12.57
N ASP A 79 -16.90 2.48 -13.20
CA ASP A 79 -17.42 3.44 -14.19
C ASP A 79 -16.52 3.60 -15.43
N ASN A 80 -15.75 2.55 -15.75
CA ASN A 80 -14.82 2.49 -16.87
C ASN A 80 -13.70 3.56 -16.80
N ARG A 81 -13.44 4.12 -15.62
CA ARG A 81 -12.32 5.03 -15.41
C ARG A 81 -11.01 4.33 -15.76
N LYS A 82 -10.21 4.94 -16.63
CA LYS A 82 -8.93 4.40 -17.07
C LYS A 82 -7.82 5.26 -16.47
N TRP A 83 -6.91 4.61 -15.76
CA TRP A 83 -5.66 5.21 -15.30
C TRP A 83 -4.52 4.28 -15.71
N LYS A 84 -4.40 4.01 -17.01
CA LYS A 84 -3.37 3.09 -17.49
C LYS A 84 -2.16 3.86 -17.95
N HIS A 85 -0.98 3.54 -17.45
CA HIS A 85 0.25 4.11 -17.95
C HIS A 85 1.46 3.24 -17.64
N LEU A 86 2.50 3.40 -18.45
CA LEU A 86 3.86 2.98 -18.16
C LEU A 86 4.74 4.20 -18.36
N LEU A 87 5.43 4.65 -17.31
CA LEU A 87 6.32 5.81 -17.29
C LEU A 87 7.71 5.36 -16.88
N ILE A 88 8.71 5.64 -17.71
CA ILE A 88 10.13 5.46 -17.40
C ILE A 88 10.76 6.85 -17.24
N GLN A 89 11.51 7.04 -16.16
CA GLN A 89 12.08 8.35 -15.81
C GLN A 89 13.52 8.18 -15.29
N PRO A 90 14.53 8.17 -16.18
CA PRO A 90 15.93 8.25 -15.80
C PRO A 90 16.31 9.66 -15.37
N GLU A 91 17.21 9.76 -14.41
CA GLU A 91 17.68 11.02 -13.83
C GLU A 91 19.16 10.94 -13.45
N PHE A 92 19.93 11.90 -13.95
CA PHE A 92 21.28 12.13 -13.46
C PHE A 92 21.24 13.11 -12.30
N ARG A 93 21.88 12.78 -11.18
CA ARG A 93 21.82 13.57 -9.95
C ARG A 93 23.19 14.06 -9.52
N TYR A 94 23.26 15.33 -9.16
CA TYR A 94 24.40 15.96 -8.52
C TYR A 94 24.09 16.26 -7.05
N TRP A 95 24.95 15.79 -6.16
CA TRP A 95 24.83 15.93 -4.71
C TRP A 95 25.71 17.07 -4.22
N THR A 96 25.16 17.94 -3.38
CA THR A 96 25.86 19.09 -2.83
C THR A 96 27.02 18.72 -1.89
N LYS A 97 26.92 17.57 -1.20
CA LYS A 97 27.92 17.08 -0.24
C LYS A 97 28.61 15.82 -0.74
N GLU A 98 28.01 14.67 -0.47
CA GLU A 98 28.44 13.34 -0.89
C GLU A 98 27.24 12.61 -1.48
N THR A 99 27.49 11.68 -2.40
CA THR A 99 26.42 10.88 -3.00
C THR A 99 25.59 10.21 -1.92
N PHE A 100 24.27 10.29 -2.04
CA PHE A 100 23.28 9.73 -1.11
C PHE A 100 23.12 10.48 0.23
N SER A 101 23.56 11.73 0.33
CA SER A 101 23.48 12.51 1.56
C SER A 101 23.00 13.95 1.32
N GLY A 102 21.85 14.31 1.91
CA GLY A 102 21.33 15.66 1.91
C GLY A 102 20.78 16.12 0.55
N HIS A 103 21.13 17.34 0.15
CA HIS A 103 20.55 17.99 -1.03
C HIS A 103 21.16 17.48 -2.33
N PHE A 104 20.30 17.30 -3.33
CA PHE A 104 20.69 17.01 -4.71
C PHE A 104 19.88 17.84 -5.72
N LEU A 105 20.50 18.03 -6.89
CA LEU A 105 19.89 18.55 -8.11
C LEU A 105 19.88 17.42 -9.14
N GLY A 106 18.76 17.24 -9.84
CA GLY A 106 18.62 16.22 -10.86
C GLY A 106 18.30 16.82 -12.23
N LEU A 107 18.79 16.14 -13.27
CA LEU A 107 18.37 16.31 -14.66
C LEU A 107 17.69 15.02 -15.09
N HIS A 108 16.39 15.06 -15.34
CA HIS A 108 15.60 13.88 -15.71
C HIS A 108 15.07 13.97 -17.12
N ALA A 109 15.03 12.81 -17.78
CA ALA A 109 14.17 12.58 -18.93
C ALA A 109 12.97 11.75 -18.49
N HIS A 110 11.87 11.83 -19.23
CA HIS A 110 10.70 11.02 -18.95
C HIS A 110 10.01 10.63 -20.25
N TYR A 111 9.56 9.38 -20.30
CA TYR A 111 8.81 8.83 -21.41
C TYR A 111 7.66 7.99 -20.86
N ALA A 112 6.44 8.21 -21.36
CA ALA A 112 5.32 7.39 -20.94
C ALA A 112 4.36 7.06 -22.08
N TYR A 113 3.83 5.84 -22.06
CA TYR A 113 2.59 5.50 -22.75
C TYR A 113 1.44 5.57 -21.77
N TYR A 114 0.31 6.11 -22.20
CA TYR A 114 -0.84 6.27 -21.31
C TYR A 114 -2.17 6.08 -22.04
N ASN A 115 -3.17 5.66 -21.27
CA ASN A 115 -4.58 5.60 -21.62
C ASN A 115 -5.39 6.01 -20.39
N ILE A 116 -5.77 7.27 -20.36
CA ILE A 116 -6.36 7.93 -19.20
C ILE A 116 -7.72 8.52 -19.58
N GLY A 117 -8.74 8.32 -18.76
CA GLY A 117 -10.06 8.93 -18.95
C GLY A 117 -11.00 8.65 -17.78
N GLY A 118 -12.01 9.50 -17.59
CA GLY A 118 -12.96 9.35 -16.49
C GLY A 118 -12.39 9.73 -15.13
N LEU A 119 -11.46 10.69 -15.10
CA LEU A 119 -10.84 11.14 -13.85
C LEU A 119 -11.79 11.99 -13.02
N PRO A 120 -11.74 11.92 -11.68
CA PRO A 120 -12.62 12.71 -10.83
C PRO A 120 -12.38 14.22 -11.03
N ASN A 121 -13.45 14.96 -11.33
CA ASN A 121 -13.41 16.41 -11.57
C ASN A 121 -13.05 17.24 -10.31
N SER A 122 -13.08 16.62 -9.12
CA SER A 122 -12.66 17.25 -7.87
C SER A 122 -11.15 17.52 -7.80
N ILE A 123 -10.36 16.74 -8.55
CA ILE A 123 -8.89 16.82 -8.57
C ILE A 123 -8.39 17.20 -9.98
N PHE A 124 -9.10 16.76 -11.02
CA PHE A 124 -8.74 16.96 -12.42
C PHE A 124 -9.74 17.86 -13.13
N SER A 125 -9.35 18.43 -14.28
CA SER A 125 -10.25 19.24 -15.12
C SER A 125 -11.48 18.45 -15.57
N ASP A 126 -12.64 19.12 -15.69
CA ASP A 126 -13.86 18.57 -16.32
C ASP A 126 -13.60 17.95 -17.71
N TYR A 127 -12.59 18.47 -18.41
CA TYR A 127 -12.15 17.95 -19.70
C TYR A 127 -11.53 16.55 -19.60
N MET A 128 -10.82 16.25 -18.51
CA MET A 128 -10.27 14.91 -18.20
C MET A 128 -11.29 13.96 -17.59
N ALA A 129 -12.38 14.49 -17.02
CA ALA A 129 -13.48 13.69 -16.51
C ALA A 129 -14.36 13.12 -17.64
N THR A 130 -14.57 13.90 -18.71
CA THR A 130 -15.53 13.56 -19.78
C THR A 130 -14.90 12.91 -21.01
N HIS A 131 -13.58 12.97 -21.15
CA HIS A 131 -12.86 12.46 -22.32
C HIS A 131 -11.80 11.43 -21.94
N ARG A 132 -11.46 10.60 -22.93
CA ARG A 132 -10.36 9.65 -22.84
C ARG A 132 -9.23 10.06 -23.79
N PHE A 133 -8.01 9.99 -23.28
CA PHE A 133 -6.77 10.30 -23.99
C PHE A 133 -5.88 9.08 -23.99
N GLN A 134 -5.44 8.68 -25.17
CA GLN A 134 -4.50 7.59 -25.35
C GLN A 134 -3.36 8.03 -26.24
N GLY A 135 -2.13 7.82 -25.80
CA GLY A 135 -0.98 8.30 -26.52
C GLY A 135 0.32 8.07 -25.79
N TRP A 136 1.31 8.86 -26.17
CA TRP A 136 2.62 8.87 -25.54
C TRP A 136 3.08 10.29 -25.25
N LEU A 137 3.99 10.39 -24.29
CA LEU A 137 4.69 11.62 -23.98
C LEU A 137 6.17 11.38 -23.85
N ALA A 138 6.97 12.39 -24.19
CA ALA A 138 8.40 12.42 -23.99
C ALA A 138 8.82 13.82 -23.55
N GLY A 139 9.80 13.90 -22.66
CA GLY A 139 10.20 15.17 -22.10
C GLY A 139 11.45 15.11 -21.25
N ALA A 140 11.83 16.28 -20.75
CA ALA A 140 12.95 16.45 -19.85
C ALA A 140 12.67 17.56 -18.84
N GLY A 141 13.35 17.53 -17.71
CA GLY A 141 13.18 18.50 -16.64
C GLY A 141 14.33 18.51 -15.66
N LEU A 142 14.22 19.44 -14.71
CA LEU A 142 15.12 19.55 -13.58
C LEU A 142 14.36 19.18 -12.32
N SER A 143 15.07 18.56 -11.38
CA SER A 143 14.56 18.21 -10.08
C SER A 143 15.47 18.71 -8.97
N TYR A 144 14.87 18.92 -7.81
CA TYR A 144 15.59 19.20 -6.57
C TYR A 144 14.99 18.30 -5.49
N GLY A 145 15.87 17.75 -4.66
CA GLY A 145 15.45 16.89 -3.58
C GLY A 145 16.38 16.90 -2.38
N TYR A 146 15.89 16.30 -1.32
CA TYR A 146 16.63 16.08 -0.09
C TYR A 146 16.47 14.65 0.38
N ARG A 147 17.57 14.02 0.78
CA ARG A 147 17.59 12.66 1.30
C ARG A 147 17.95 12.65 2.78
N TRP A 148 17.11 11.97 3.57
CA TRP A 148 17.35 11.59 4.95
C TRP A 148 17.76 10.12 5.00
N ASN A 149 18.82 9.78 5.72
CA ASN A 149 19.18 8.38 6.00
C ASN A 149 18.87 8.07 7.46
N PHE A 150 17.97 7.12 7.73
CA PHE A 150 17.57 6.78 9.10
C PHE A 150 18.48 5.72 9.70
N THR A 151 18.86 4.74 8.88
CA THR A 151 19.78 3.67 9.26
C THR A 151 20.85 3.53 8.17
N ARG A 152 21.73 2.54 8.34
CA ARG A 152 22.74 2.21 7.34
C ARG A 152 22.15 1.79 5.99
N ASN A 153 20.97 1.18 5.99
CA ASN A 153 20.35 0.65 4.77
C ASN A 153 19.12 1.45 4.36
N TRP A 154 18.38 2.02 5.31
CA TRP A 154 17.12 2.70 5.08
C TRP A 154 17.27 4.23 5.04
N GLY A 155 16.60 4.84 4.07
CA GLY A 155 16.44 6.28 3.99
C GLY A 155 15.14 6.65 3.29
N MET A 156 14.88 7.95 3.23
CA MET A 156 13.76 8.53 2.50
C MET A 156 14.24 9.78 1.76
N GLU A 157 13.63 10.09 0.63
CA GLU A 157 13.85 11.37 -0.05
C GLU A 157 12.53 12.07 -0.39
N ALA A 158 12.56 13.39 -0.33
CA ALA A 158 11.53 14.23 -0.92
C ALA A 158 12.11 14.84 -2.20
N THR A 159 11.36 14.83 -3.29
CA THR A 159 11.80 15.35 -4.59
C THR A 159 10.67 16.10 -5.27
N LEU A 160 11.00 17.24 -5.88
CA LEU A 160 10.10 17.98 -6.76
C LEU A 160 10.86 18.33 -8.04
N GLY A 161 10.19 18.22 -9.17
CA GLY A 161 10.78 18.53 -10.47
C GLY A 161 9.81 19.22 -11.42
N VAL A 162 10.36 20.14 -12.19
CA VAL A 162 9.67 20.91 -13.22
C VAL A 162 10.32 20.61 -14.56
N GLY A 163 9.50 20.55 -15.61
CA GLY A 163 10.02 20.19 -16.92
C GLY A 163 9.04 20.43 -18.04
N TYR A 164 9.49 20.09 -19.22
CA TYR A 164 8.75 20.13 -20.46
C TYR A 164 8.39 18.71 -20.89
N ALA A 165 7.17 18.52 -21.38
CA ALA A 165 6.71 17.29 -22.01
C ALA A 165 6.02 17.61 -23.34
N TYR A 166 6.38 16.87 -24.38
CA TYR A 166 5.63 16.78 -25.63
C TYR A 166 4.68 15.59 -25.54
N LEU A 167 3.40 15.82 -25.84
CA LEU A 167 2.36 14.80 -25.81
C LEU A 167 1.79 14.63 -27.22
N ASN A 168 1.67 13.39 -27.67
CA ASN A 168 0.97 13.01 -28.89
C ASN A 168 -0.10 11.97 -28.52
N TYR A 169 -1.37 12.30 -28.79
CA TYR A 169 -2.48 11.47 -28.33
C TYR A 169 -3.68 11.50 -29.27
N SER A 170 -4.37 10.38 -29.30
CA SER A 170 -5.73 10.28 -29.83
C SER A 170 -6.73 10.62 -28.73
N LYS A 171 -7.70 11.47 -29.08
CA LYS A 171 -8.84 11.84 -28.25
C LYS A 171 -10.03 10.95 -28.59
N TYR A 172 -10.78 10.51 -27.58
CA TYR A 172 -12.00 9.73 -27.76
C TYR A 172 -13.19 10.38 -27.05
N GLU A 173 -14.38 10.17 -27.61
CA GLU A 173 -15.66 10.61 -27.06
C GLU A 173 -16.06 9.70 -25.90
N CYS A 174 -16.54 10.28 -24.79
CA CYS A 174 -16.91 9.60 -23.54
C CYS A 174 -15.82 8.67 -22.95
N VAL A 175 -16.00 8.30 -21.67
CA VAL A 175 -15.11 7.34 -20.98
C VAL A 175 -15.38 5.90 -21.47
N THR A 176 -16.63 5.62 -21.83
CA THR A 176 -17.16 4.31 -22.23
C THR A 176 -17.24 4.08 -23.73
N CYS A 177 -17.34 5.15 -24.53
CA CYS A 177 -17.52 5.04 -25.98
C CYS A 177 -16.18 4.96 -26.72
N GLY A 178 -16.15 4.26 -27.86
CA GLY A 178 -14.94 3.99 -28.62
C GLY A 178 -14.62 4.99 -29.74
N LYS A 179 -15.47 5.99 -29.97
CA LYS A 179 -15.33 6.87 -31.15
C LYS A 179 -14.14 7.80 -30.99
N LYS A 180 -13.17 7.71 -31.90
CA LYS A 180 -12.04 8.62 -31.99
C LYS A 180 -12.52 9.99 -32.48
N LEU A 181 -12.28 11.03 -31.70
CA LEU A 181 -12.60 12.42 -32.03
C LEU A 181 -11.51 13.08 -32.89
N GLY A 182 -10.26 12.63 -32.75
CA GLY A 182 -9.14 13.14 -33.53
C GLY A 182 -7.80 12.85 -32.87
N ASP A 183 -6.73 13.22 -33.56
CA ASP A 183 -5.37 13.23 -33.02
C ASP A 183 -4.97 14.66 -32.67
N ALA A 184 -4.25 14.82 -31.57
CA ALA A 184 -3.78 16.11 -31.11
C ALA A 184 -2.39 16.00 -30.51
N THR A 185 -1.67 17.12 -30.58
CA THR A 185 -0.36 17.28 -29.95
C THR A 185 -0.42 18.40 -28.94
N ARG A 186 0.31 18.29 -27.83
CA ARG A 186 0.37 19.34 -26.82
C ARG A 186 1.77 19.49 -26.26
N HIS A 187 2.17 20.72 -26.08
CA HIS A 187 3.36 21.11 -25.33
C HIS A 187 2.94 21.44 -23.90
N TYR A 188 3.50 20.73 -22.93
CA TYR A 188 3.25 20.92 -21.51
C TYR A 188 4.52 21.42 -20.83
N PHE A 189 4.39 22.44 -19.99
CA PHE A 189 5.45 22.89 -19.10
C PHE A 189 4.86 23.00 -17.69
N GLY A 190 5.50 22.38 -16.72
CA GLY A 190 5.00 22.36 -15.34
C GLY A 190 5.66 21.27 -14.49
N PRO A 191 4.99 20.87 -13.39
CA PRO A 191 5.45 19.74 -12.57
C PRO A 191 5.56 18.45 -13.38
N THR A 192 6.75 17.84 -13.40
CA THR A 192 7.03 16.57 -14.11
C THR A 192 7.62 15.50 -13.20
N LYS A 193 7.90 15.84 -11.93
CA LYS A 193 8.33 14.89 -10.92
C LYS A 193 7.85 15.36 -9.54
N ALA A 194 7.33 14.45 -8.74
CA ALA A 194 7.09 14.66 -7.33
C ALA A 194 7.24 13.31 -6.62
N GLY A 195 7.87 13.29 -5.45
CA GLY A 195 8.05 12.05 -4.73
C GLY A 195 8.33 12.22 -3.25
N ILE A 196 7.77 11.27 -2.49
CA ILE A 196 8.18 10.91 -1.14
C ILE A 196 8.59 9.45 -1.23
N THR A 197 9.89 9.22 -1.31
CA THR A 197 10.44 7.95 -1.77
C THR A 197 11.17 7.24 -0.66
N LEU A 198 10.74 6.03 -0.33
CA LEU A 198 11.42 5.11 0.56
C LEU A 198 12.59 4.45 -0.19
N ILE A 199 13.73 4.34 0.48
CA ILE A 199 14.99 3.87 -0.10
C ILE A 199 15.57 2.76 0.77
N TYR A 200 15.95 1.65 0.14
CA TYR A 200 16.79 0.62 0.72
C TYR A 200 18.11 0.51 -0.04
N THR A 201 19.24 0.42 0.66
CA THR A 201 20.57 0.41 0.05
C THR A 201 21.38 -0.83 0.40
N PHE A 202 22.18 -1.30 -0.56
CA PHE A 202 22.99 -2.52 -0.43
C PHE A 202 24.49 -2.20 -0.29
N GLY A 203 25.19 -2.91 0.61
CA GLY A 203 26.66 -3.00 0.54
C GLY A 203 27.48 -2.08 1.44
N GLY A 204 26.93 -1.51 2.51
CA GLY A 204 27.80 -0.99 3.57
C GLY A 204 28.55 -2.13 4.30
N LYS A 205 29.72 -1.86 4.88
CA LYS A 205 30.41 -2.85 5.73
C LYS A 205 29.81 -2.84 7.15
N LYS A 206 29.77 -4.00 7.83
CA LYS A 206 29.33 -4.09 9.24
C LYS A 206 30.25 -3.22 10.11
N LYS A 207 29.68 -2.43 11.03
CA LYS A 207 30.43 -1.78 12.11
C LYS A 207 30.94 -2.91 13.01
N ALA A 208 32.23 -2.92 13.34
CA ALA A 208 32.72 -3.78 14.42
C ALA A 208 32.04 -3.29 15.70
N THR A 209 31.24 -4.15 16.34
CA THR A 209 30.63 -3.87 17.63
C THR A 209 31.76 -3.79 18.65
N VAL A 210 32.10 -2.59 19.12
CA VAL A 210 32.87 -2.45 20.36
C VAL A 210 31.89 -2.80 21.47
N SER A 211 32.11 -3.93 22.14
CA SER A 211 31.35 -4.30 23.33
C SER A 211 31.45 -3.17 24.35
N PRO A 212 30.32 -2.62 24.86
CA PRO A 212 30.38 -1.76 26.03
C PRO A 212 31.04 -2.54 27.17
N ALA A 213 31.93 -1.90 27.93
CA ALA A 213 32.43 -2.46 29.18
C ALA A 213 31.24 -2.75 30.12
N PRO A 214 31.25 -3.87 30.85
CA PRO A 214 30.14 -4.19 31.75
C PRO A 214 29.96 -3.10 32.81
N LEU A 215 28.74 -2.56 32.88
CA LEU A 215 28.32 -1.65 33.94
C LEU A 215 28.19 -2.44 35.24
N ASN A 216 28.96 -2.05 36.25
CA ASN A 216 28.91 -2.64 37.58
C ASN A 216 27.72 -2.02 38.35
N ILE A 217 26.61 -2.75 38.44
CA ILE A 217 25.43 -2.35 39.21
C ILE A 217 25.54 -3.00 40.60
N PRO A 218 25.57 -2.22 41.70
CA PRO A 218 25.56 -2.80 43.04
C PRO A 218 24.20 -3.46 43.35
N GLU A 219 24.29 -4.58 44.05
CA GLU A 219 23.20 -5.48 44.42
C GLU A 219 22.17 -4.77 45.33
N VAL A 220 20.92 -4.69 44.87
CA VAL A 220 19.80 -4.12 45.63
C VAL A 220 19.29 -5.21 46.58
N VAL A 221 19.40 -4.92 47.88
CA VAL A 221 18.88 -5.73 48.99
C VAL A 221 17.38 -5.90 48.85
N SER A 222 16.92 -7.15 48.75
CA SER A 222 15.51 -7.51 48.71
C SER A 222 14.97 -7.57 50.15
N GLU A 223 14.00 -6.70 50.47
CA GLU A 223 13.27 -6.75 51.74
C GLU A 223 12.20 -7.84 51.69
N THR A 224 12.37 -8.85 52.55
CA THR A 224 11.40 -9.89 52.84
C THR A 224 10.24 -9.30 53.64
N THR A 225 9.01 -9.42 53.11
CA THR A 225 7.79 -9.27 53.91
C THR A 225 7.02 -10.58 53.95
N THR A 226 6.69 -10.99 55.17
CA THR A 226 5.99 -12.22 55.57
C THR A 226 4.52 -12.23 55.12
N PRO A 227 3.89 -13.42 55.00
CA PRO A 227 2.55 -13.55 54.47
C PRO A 227 1.50 -13.28 55.55
N VAL A 228 0.46 -12.53 55.19
CA VAL A 228 -0.77 -12.41 55.98
C VAL A 228 -1.84 -13.26 55.31
N ILE A 229 -2.30 -14.28 56.03
CA ILE A 229 -3.50 -15.06 55.69
C ILE A 229 -4.70 -14.33 56.30
N PRO A 230 -5.75 -14.06 55.52
CA PRO A 230 -7.12 -14.16 56.05
C PRO A 230 -7.96 -15.08 55.15
N VAL A 231 -8.35 -16.24 55.70
CA VAL A 231 -9.72 -16.58 56.16
C VAL A 231 -10.68 -16.81 55.00
N GLU A 232 -10.97 -18.09 54.82
CA GLU A 232 -11.91 -18.69 53.87
C GLU A 232 -13.35 -18.42 54.32
N GLU A 233 -14.08 -17.63 53.53
CA GLU A 233 -15.53 -17.41 53.70
C GLU A 233 -16.24 -18.27 52.65
N THR A 234 -16.97 -19.28 53.13
CA THR A 234 -17.77 -20.19 52.30
C THR A 234 -19.04 -19.49 51.83
N GLU A 235 -19.07 -19.05 50.58
CA GLU A 235 -20.32 -18.67 49.90
C GLU A 235 -20.96 -19.89 49.19
N PRO A 236 -22.30 -19.96 49.17
CA PRO A 236 -23.02 -21.14 48.71
C PRO A 236 -22.89 -21.33 47.19
N LYS A 237 -22.66 -22.58 46.81
CA LYS A 237 -22.63 -23.06 45.43
C LYS A 237 -23.97 -22.81 44.73
N VAL A 238 -24.09 -21.68 44.04
CA VAL A 238 -25.13 -21.48 43.03
C VAL A 238 -24.68 -22.26 41.80
N VAL A 239 -25.38 -23.35 41.48
CA VAL A 239 -25.26 -24.01 40.18
C VAL A 239 -25.83 -23.02 39.15
N PRO A 240 -25.03 -22.46 38.23
CA PRO A 240 -25.58 -21.65 37.17
C PRO A 240 -26.43 -22.59 36.31
N ILE A 241 -27.71 -22.27 36.16
CA ILE A 241 -28.50 -22.83 35.06
C ILE A 241 -27.82 -22.29 33.81
N LEU A 242 -27.03 -23.13 33.13
CA LEU A 242 -26.40 -22.77 31.87
C LEU A 242 -27.56 -22.35 30.93
N PRO A 243 -27.56 -21.13 30.37
CA PRO A 243 -28.58 -20.76 29.41
C PRO A 243 -28.57 -21.80 28.30
N GLU A 244 -29.74 -22.31 27.95
CA GLU A 244 -29.90 -23.21 26.82
C GLU A 244 -29.34 -22.49 25.59
N LYS A 245 -28.32 -23.09 24.96
CA LYS A 245 -27.62 -22.45 23.83
C LYS A 245 -28.64 -22.08 22.77
N SER A 246 -28.54 -20.86 22.25
CA SER A 246 -29.41 -20.41 21.18
C SER A 246 -29.19 -21.23 19.90
N GLU A 247 -30.20 -21.34 19.04
CA GLU A 247 -30.08 -22.11 17.77
C GLU A 247 -28.90 -21.61 16.91
N ILE A 248 -28.59 -20.31 16.97
CA ILE A 248 -27.44 -19.72 16.28
C ILE A 248 -26.10 -20.16 16.89
N GLU A 249 -25.99 -20.28 18.21
CA GLU A 249 -24.76 -20.81 18.85
C GLU A 249 -24.52 -22.27 18.46
N ILE A 250 -25.57 -23.08 18.39
CA ILE A 250 -25.48 -24.47 17.93
C ILE A 250 -25.04 -24.53 16.46
N LEU A 251 -25.58 -23.64 15.62
CA LEU A 251 -25.19 -23.54 14.21
C LEU A 251 -23.75 -23.04 14.03
N SER A 252 -23.30 -22.08 14.83
CA SER A 252 -21.93 -21.56 14.81
C SER A 252 -20.90 -22.59 15.30
N GLU A 253 -21.26 -23.45 16.26
CA GLU A 253 -20.41 -24.58 16.66
C GLU A 253 -20.29 -25.63 15.55
N LYS A 254 -21.38 -25.88 14.80
CA LYS A 254 -21.39 -26.82 13.69
C LYS A 254 -20.72 -26.27 12.43
N TYR A 255 -20.87 -24.97 12.17
CA TYR A 255 -20.36 -24.28 11.00
C TYR A 255 -19.60 -23.02 11.47
N PRO A 256 -18.28 -23.09 11.70
CA PRO A 256 -17.48 -21.97 12.22
C PRO A 256 -17.51 -20.69 11.38
N PHE A 257 -17.89 -20.80 10.11
CA PHE A 257 -18.08 -19.67 9.18
C PHE A 257 -19.46 -18.99 9.29
N VAL A 258 -20.35 -19.49 10.17
CA VAL A 258 -21.65 -18.90 10.50
C VAL A 258 -21.50 -18.22 11.86
N LEU A 259 -21.77 -16.91 11.92
CA LEU A 259 -21.64 -16.11 13.15
C LEU A 259 -22.95 -15.39 13.48
N PRO A 260 -23.21 -15.10 14.77
CA PRO A 260 -24.32 -14.25 15.19
C PRO A 260 -24.26 -12.86 14.55
N ALA A 261 -25.43 -12.30 14.23
CA ALA A 261 -25.52 -10.96 13.65
C ALA A 261 -24.96 -9.86 14.56
N SER A 262 -24.91 -10.09 15.88
CA SER A 262 -24.32 -9.17 16.87
C SER A 262 -22.80 -9.04 16.76
N GLU A 263 -22.11 -10.03 16.18
CA GLU A 263 -20.66 -9.99 15.97
C GLU A 263 -20.27 -9.23 14.70
N PHE A 264 -21.26 -8.82 13.89
CA PHE A 264 -21.01 -8.07 12.67
C PHE A 264 -20.88 -6.56 12.94
N ASP A 265 -19.67 -6.02 12.75
CA ASP A 265 -19.41 -4.58 12.74
C ASP A 265 -19.45 -4.03 11.29
N PRO A 266 -20.44 -3.19 10.91
CA PRO A 266 -20.51 -2.58 9.58
C PRO A 266 -19.40 -1.54 9.32
N ALA A 267 -18.80 -0.95 10.37
CA ALA A 267 -17.70 0.01 10.24
C ALA A 267 -16.35 -0.68 10.05
N ASN A 268 -16.20 -1.89 10.58
CA ASN A 268 -15.03 -2.75 10.42
C ASN A 268 -15.44 -4.10 9.82
N PRO A 269 -15.62 -4.19 8.49
CA PRO A 269 -15.94 -5.48 7.88
C PRO A 269 -14.83 -6.47 8.24
N ILE A 270 -15.22 -7.63 8.76
CA ILE A 270 -14.29 -8.69 9.19
C ILE A 270 -13.27 -8.92 8.06
N ARG A 271 -12.02 -8.60 8.35
CA ARG A 271 -10.89 -8.80 7.43
C ARG A 271 -10.23 -10.11 7.80
N TYR A 272 -10.54 -11.16 7.07
CA TYR A 272 -9.89 -12.45 7.26
C TYR A 272 -8.43 -12.37 6.81
N TYR A 273 -7.52 -12.48 7.77
CA TYR A 273 -6.10 -12.64 7.50
C TYR A 273 -5.76 -14.12 7.23
N ASN A 274 -4.55 -14.41 6.75
CA ASN A 274 -4.14 -15.78 6.43
C ASN A 274 -4.28 -16.74 7.63
N ASP A 275 -4.04 -16.22 8.83
CA ASP A 275 -4.06 -16.97 10.09
C ASP A 275 -5.49 -17.22 10.61
N GLU A 276 -6.49 -16.56 10.01
CA GLU A 276 -7.92 -16.70 10.35
C GLU A 276 -8.67 -17.56 9.31
N ARG A 277 -7.95 -18.16 8.35
CA ARG A 277 -8.54 -18.97 7.27
C ARG A 277 -9.17 -20.28 7.74
N ASP A 278 -8.77 -20.78 8.90
CA ASP A 278 -9.29 -22.05 9.43
C ASP A 278 -10.79 -21.99 9.73
N ASN A 279 -11.34 -20.79 9.95
CA ASN A 279 -12.74 -20.57 10.25
C ASN A 279 -13.59 -20.13 9.03
N VAL A 280 -13.02 -20.12 7.82
CA VAL A 280 -13.75 -19.69 6.60
C VAL A 280 -13.89 -20.81 5.58
N LEU A 281 -14.98 -20.75 4.83
CA LEU A 281 -15.26 -21.67 3.74
C LEU A 281 -14.54 -21.21 2.46
N THR A 282 -13.54 -21.99 2.02
CA THR A 282 -12.66 -21.60 0.91
C THR A 282 -13.00 -22.33 -0.38
N VAL A 283 -13.26 -21.58 -1.45
CA VAL A 283 -13.45 -22.08 -2.82
C VAL A 283 -12.24 -21.71 -3.66
N TYR A 284 -11.67 -22.69 -4.36
CA TYR A 284 -10.47 -22.53 -5.18
C TYR A 284 -10.80 -22.46 -6.67
N TYR A 285 -9.95 -21.74 -7.41
CA TYR A 285 -10.00 -21.67 -8.86
C TYR A 285 -8.72 -22.27 -9.45
N PRO A 286 -8.81 -23.07 -10.52
CA PRO A 286 -7.63 -23.45 -11.26
C PRO A 286 -6.90 -22.22 -11.80
N VAL A 287 -5.59 -22.34 -11.99
CA VAL A 287 -4.77 -21.26 -12.54
C VAL A 287 -5.35 -20.77 -13.87
N ASN A 288 -5.51 -19.45 -14.00
CA ASN A 288 -6.04 -18.78 -15.18
C ASN A 288 -7.48 -19.16 -15.56
N LYS A 289 -8.28 -19.66 -14.60
CA LYS A 289 -9.72 -19.90 -14.78
C LYS A 289 -10.54 -19.07 -13.79
N SER A 290 -11.70 -18.61 -14.23
CA SER A 290 -12.70 -17.91 -13.40
C SER A 290 -13.94 -18.77 -13.11
N VAL A 291 -13.95 -20.01 -13.58
CA VAL A 291 -15.05 -20.96 -13.38
C VAL A 291 -14.73 -21.84 -12.18
N ILE A 292 -15.71 -21.99 -11.28
CA ILE A 292 -15.60 -22.92 -10.15
C ILE A 292 -15.76 -24.34 -10.70
N GLU A 293 -14.73 -25.14 -10.54
CA GLU A 293 -14.75 -26.57 -10.89
C GLU A 293 -14.97 -27.37 -9.61
N SER A 294 -16.07 -28.13 -9.54
CA SER A 294 -16.46 -28.87 -8.32
C SER A 294 -15.42 -29.91 -7.89
N TYR A 295 -14.72 -30.52 -8.84
CA TYR A 295 -13.68 -31.52 -8.58
C TYR A 295 -12.32 -30.92 -8.21
N PHE A 296 -12.14 -29.60 -8.31
CA PHE A 296 -10.86 -28.93 -8.05
C PHE A 296 -10.70 -28.61 -6.57
N ALA A 297 -9.57 -29.03 -5.97
CA ALA A 297 -9.14 -28.65 -4.61
C ALA A 297 -10.24 -28.71 -3.53
N GLY A 298 -11.10 -29.74 -3.55
CA GLY A 298 -12.13 -29.95 -2.53
C GLY A 298 -13.39 -29.08 -2.66
N ASN A 299 -13.52 -28.30 -3.74
CA ASN A 299 -14.66 -27.39 -3.96
C ASN A 299 -16.03 -28.04 -3.79
N ALA A 300 -16.22 -29.30 -4.20
CA ALA A 300 -17.50 -29.99 -4.02
C ALA A 300 -17.90 -30.10 -2.55
N ALA A 301 -16.98 -30.46 -1.66
CA ALA A 301 -17.25 -30.60 -0.22
C ALA A 301 -17.50 -29.23 0.41
N THR A 302 -16.69 -28.24 0.05
CA THR A 302 -16.87 -26.83 0.42
C THR A 302 -18.27 -26.32 0.04
N LEU A 303 -18.68 -26.48 -1.21
CA LEU A 303 -19.98 -26.02 -1.69
C LEU A 303 -21.14 -26.79 -1.04
N ALA A 304 -20.97 -28.08 -0.75
CA ALA A 304 -21.96 -28.87 -0.03
C ALA A 304 -22.14 -28.34 1.41
N ALA A 305 -21.05 -28.09 2.14
CA ALA A 305 -21.11 -27.52 3.49
C ALA A 305 -21.79 -26.14 3.51
N LEU A 306 -21.51 -25.30 2.52
CA LEU A 306 -22.18 -24.00 2.36
C LEU A 306 -23.70 -24.17 2.15
N LEU A 307 -24.09 -25.05 1.22
CA LEU A 307 -25.49 -25.32 0.92
C LEU A 307 -26.23 -25.91 2.12
N ASP A 308 -25.58 -26.80 2.88
CA ASP A 308 -26.16 -27.42 4.08
C ASP A 308 -26.34 -26.39 5.21
N ALA A 309 -25.37 -25.49 5.41
CA ALA A 309 -25.50 -24.38 6.36
C ALA A 309 -26.64 -23.43 5.97
N VAL A 310 -26.69 -22.99 4.70
CA VAL A 310 -27.76 -22.11 4.20
C VAL A 310 -29.12 -22.77 4.33
N ARG A 311 -29.26 -24.05 3.98
CA ARG A 311 -30.52 -24.79 4.15
C ARG A 311 -30.93 -24.91 5.62
N SER A 312 -29.97 -25.12 6.52
CA SER A 312 -30.24 -25.20 7.96
C SER A 312 -30.81 -23.86 8.47
N ILE A 313 -30.21 -22.74 8.06
CA ILE A 313 -30.67 -21.40 8.45
C ILE A 313 -32.02 -21.04 7.80
N VAL A 314 -32.21 -21.35 6.51
CA VAL A 314 -33.45 -21.05 5.78
C VAL A 314 -34.64 -21.86 6.30
N ASN A 315 -34.41 -23.09 6.77
CA ASN A 315 -35.46 -23.95 7.31
C ASN A 315 -35.75 -23.72 8.81
N SER A 316 -34.90 -22.94 9.50
CA SER A 316 -35.11 -22.54 10.89
C SER A 316 -36.22 -21.49 10.98
N LYS A 317 -37.00 -21.54 12.06
CA LYS A 317 -38.03 -20.53 12.37
C LYS A 317 -37.51 -19.38 13.22
N GLU A 318 -36.32 -19.54 13.82
CA GLU A 318 -35.76 -18.59 14.80
C GLU A 318 -34.57 -17.80 14.22
N THR A 319 -33.96 -18.28 13.13
CA THR A 319 -32.81 -17.63 12.50
C THR A 319 -33.15 -17.03 11.13
N LYS A 320 -32.42 -15.98 10.75
CA LYS A 320 -32.52 -15.33 9.44
C LYS A 320 -31.13 -14.93 8.95
N ILE A 321 -30.91 -15.01 7.64
CA ILE A 321 -29.66 -14.54 7.03
C ILE A 321 -29.70 -13.02 6.95
N CYS A 322 -28.88 -12.35 7.77
CA CYS A 322 -28.75 -10.89 7.73
C CYS A 322 -27.78 -10.43 6.65
N ARG A 323 -26.68 -11.17 6.40
CA ARG A 323 -25.62 -10.80 5.46
C ARG A 323 -24.80 -12.01 5.04
N ILE A 324 -24.27 -11.97 3.81
CA ILE A 324 -23.26 -12.91 3.30
C ILE A 324 -21.99 -12.10 3.00
N VAL A 325 -20.85 -12.55 3.50
CA VAL A 325 -19.54 -11.92 3.25
C VAL A 325 -18.73 -12.83 2.34
N ILE A 326 -18.29 -12.28 1.20
CA ILE A 326 -17.42 -12.98 0.24
C ILE A 326 -16.10 -12.21 0.19
N ALA A 327 -15.03 -12.83 0.68
CA ALA A 327 -13.67 -12.31 0.59
C ALA A 327 -12.90 -13.07 -0.50
N GLY A 328 -12.46 -12.35 -1.54
CA GLY A 328 -11.65 -12.91 -2.61
C GLY A 328 -10.16 -12.65 -2.37
N PHE A 329 -9.35 -13.70 -2.40
CA PHE A 329 -7.90 -13.58 -2.40
C PHE A 329 -7.39 -13.92 -3.80
N ALA A 330 -6.77 -12.95 -4.47
CA ALA A 330 -6.02 -13.20 -5.69
C ALA A 330 -4.54 -13.27 -5.31
N SER A 331 -3.94 -14.45 -5.41
CA SER A 331 -2.49 -14.53 -5.27
C SER A 331 -1.85 -13.84 -6.49
N PRO A 332 -1.03 -12.80 -6.30
CA PRO A 332 -0.43 -12.07 -7.42
C PRO A 332 0.62 -12.88 -8.18
N GLU A 333 1.20 -13.92 -7.57
CA GLU A 333 2.37 -14.60 -8.11
C GLU A 333 2.24 -16.13 -8.07
N GLY A 334 2.34 -16.77 -9.24
CA GLY A 334 2.75 -18.17 -9.38
C GLY A 334 1.84 -19.26 -8.77
N SER A 335 2.34 -20.50 -8.84
CA SER A 335 1.66 -21.72 -8.36
C SER A 335 1.46 -21.71 -6.83
N ALA A 336 0.52 -22.51 -6.34
CA ALA A 336 0.26 -22.69 -4.90
C ALA A 336 1.54 -22.92 -4.07
N SER A 337 2.47 -23.73 -4.58
CA SER A 337 3.77 -24.02 -3.94
C SER A 337 4.69 -22.81 -3.79
N VAL A 338 4.62 -21.83 -4.70
CA VAL A 338 5.42 -20.60 -4.63
C VAL A 338 4.84 -19.68 -3.56
N ASN A 339 3.52 -19.70 -3.40
CA ASN A 339 2.82 -18.89 -2.40
C ASN A 339 3.00 -19.42 -0.98
N GLU A 340 3.08 -20.74 -0.79
CA GLU A 340 3.43 -21.34 0.52
C GLU A 340 4.86 -21.01 0.97
N GLN A 341 5.78 -20.69 0.05
CA GLN A 341 7.14 -20.25 0.40
C GLN A 341 7.24 -18.76 0.75
N LEU A 342 6.18 -17.98 0.46
CA LEU A 342 6.12 -16.54 0.65
C LEU A 342 5.25 -16.11 1.84
N ALA A 343 4.42 -17.02 2.37
CA ALA A 343 3.72 -16.89 3.65
C ALA A 343 4.64 -17.31 4.79
#